data_AF-A0AAU1FSL3-F1
#
_entry.id   AF-A0AAU1FSL3-F1
#
_cell.length_a   1.000
_cell.length_b   1.000
_cell.length_c   1.000
_cell.angle_alpha   90.00
_cell.angle_beta   90.00
_cell.angle_gamma   90.00
#
_symmetry.space_group_name_H-M   'P 1'
#
loop_
_entity.id
_entity.type
_entity.pdbx_description
1 polymer ?
#
loop_
_entity_poly.entity_id
_entity_poly.type
_entity_poly.pdbx_seq_one_letter_code
_entity_poly.pdbx_strand_id
1 'polypeptide(L)'
;MIHDLLRWQVRESRGRREDPSAIVMDTQTVHASVNAPKATTGLDPGKKSRGRKRGITTDILGLLIAVIVVPASVHDNAIGITLLDQVAADNPSVTKGWVNAGFKNAVIDHGAALGIDIEMVQRDPHTKDFAPAPKRWIVEQTLCATRRSVCIPGSAGRNSEGGSWVR
;
A
#
# COMPACT_ATOMS: atom_id res chain seq x y z
N MET A 1 -12.55 5.34 -16.05
CA MET A 1 -13.24 4.82 -17.27
C MET A 1 -12.53 3.60 -17.88
N ILE A 2 -11.35 3.68 -18.51
CA ILE A 2 -10.71 2.46 -19.08
C ILE A 2 -10.21 1.47 -18.00
N HIS A 3 -9.65 2.00 -16.92
CA HIS A 3 -9.17 1.19 -15.79
C HIS A 3 -10.31 0.36 -15.18
N ASP A 4 -11.46 0.98 -14.95
CA ASP A 4 -12.60 0.33 -14.29
C ASP A 4 -13.20 -0.75 -15.18
N LEU A 5 -13.34 -0.48 -16.49
CA LEU A 5 -13.77 -1.47 -17.48
C LEU A 5 -12.86 -2.71 -17.49
N LEU A 6 -11.55 -2.52 -17.51
CA LEU A 6 -10.60 -3.63 -17.49
C LEU A 6 -10.65 -4.40 -16.16
N ARG A 7 -10.79 -3.69 -15.03
CA ARG A 7 -10.97 -4.30 -13.71
C ARG A 7 -12.23 -5.15 -13.67
N TRP A 8 -13.35 -4.64 -14.17
CA TRP A 8 -14.63 -5.36 -14.23
C TRP A 8 -14.50 -6.65 -15.03
N GLN A 9 -13.96 -6.58 -16.26
CA GLN A 9 -13.76 -7.76 -17.11
C GLN A 9 -12.89 -8.84 -16.44
N VAL A 10 -11.81 -8.43 -15.76
CA VAL A 10 -10.95 -9.38 -15.03
C VAL A 10 -11.73 -10.00 -13.87
N ARG A 11 -12.55 -9.24 -13.15
CA ARG A 11 -13.35 -9.78 -12.02
C ARG A 11 -14.41 -10.76 -12.50
N GLU A 12 -15.13 -10.43 -13.56
CA GLU A 12 -16.15 -11.30 -14.16
C GLU A 12 -15.53 -12.59 -14.69
N SER A 13 -14.39 -12.52 -15.39
CA SER A 13 -13.68 -13.72 -15.85
C SER A 13 -13.18 -14.62 -14.72
N ARG A 14 -13.08 -14.07 -13.49
CA ARG A 14 -12.76 -14.81 -12.25
C ARG A 14 -14.01 -15.21 -11.46
N GLY A 15 -15.20 -15.09 -12.03
CA GLY A 15 -16.47 -15.47 -11.39
C GLY A 15 -16.85 -14.56 -10.22
N ARG A 16 -16.38 -13.32 -10.21
CA ARG A 16 -16.70 -12.31 -9.19
C ARG A 16 -17.57 -11.22 -9.80
N ARG A 17 -18.37 -10.54 -8.97
CA ARG A 17 -19.09 -9.33 -9.38
C ARG A 17 -18.11 -8.26 -9.85
N GLU A 18 -18.51 -7.49 -10.87
CA GLU A 18 -17.73 -6.38 -11.40
C GLU A 18 -17.27 -5.44 -10.28
N ASP A 19 -18.16 -5.05 -9.39
CA ASP A 19 -17.82 -4.17 -8.28
C ASP A 19 -17.28 -4.93 -7.06
N PRO A 20 -16.18 -4.45 -6.46
CA PRO A 20 -15.58 -5.07 -5.29
C PRO A 20 -16.44 -4.87 -4.05
N SER A 21 -16.52 -5.89 -3.21
CA SER A 21 -17.16 -5.79 -1.88
C SER A 21 -16.15 -5.57 -0.76
N ALA A 22 -14.86 -5.78 -1.03
CA ALA A 22 -13.81 -5.68 -0.03
C ALA A 22 -12.49 -5.21 -0.61
N ILE A 23 -11.71 -4.51 0.22
CA ILE A 23 -10.46 -3.88 -0.17
C ILE A 23 -9.30 -4.22 0.77
N VAL A 24 -8.07 -4.05 0.28
CA VAL A 24 -6.85 -4.15 1.07
C VAL A 24 -6.01 -2.91 0.81
N MET A 25 -5.52 -2.25 1.87
CA MET A 25 -4.70 -1.04 1.75
C MET A 25 -3.32 -1.24 2.35
N ASP A 26 -2.31 -0.69 1.69
CA ASP A 26 -0.96 -0.60 2.22
C ASP A 26 -0.26 0.64 1.70
N THR A 27 0.81 1.05 2.39
CA THR A 27 1.66 2.13 1.95
C THR A 27 3.07 1.63 1.69
N GLN A 28 3.76 2.30 0.76
CA GLN A 28 5.16 2.04 0.52
C GLN A 28 5.93 3.33 0.27
N THR A 29 7.00 3.50 1.02
CA THR A 29 7.98 4.55 0.77
C THR A 29 8.96 4.13 -0.32
N VAL A 30 9.10 4.97 -1.33
CA VAL A 30 10.04 4.83 -2.45
C VAL A 30 11.09 5.94 -2.34
N HIS A 31 12.35 5.55 -2.30
CA HIS A 31 13.46 6.49 -2.28
C HIS A 31 13.47 7.31 -3.58
N ALA A 32 13.47 8.64 -3.46
CA ALA A 32 13.57 9.53 -4.60
C ALA A 32 15.03 9.81 -4.97
N SER A 33 15.29 10.06 -6.26
CA SER A 33 16.61 10.51 -6.71
C SER A 33 16.96 11.87 -6.11
N VAL A 34 18.26 12.20 -6.08
CA VAL A 34 18.77 13.49 -5.59
C VAL A 34 18.20 14.70 -6.34
N ASN A 35 17.76 14.51 -7.58
CA ASN A 35 17.20 15.56 -8.43
C ASN A 35 15.67 15.72 -8.25
N ALA A 36 15.02 14.87 -7.46
CA ALA A 36 13.59 14.98 -7.23
C ALA A 36 13.26 16.27 -6.45
N PRO A 37 12.26 17.06 -6.87
CA PRO A 37 11.93 18.32 -6.19
C PRO A 37 11.61 18.12 -4.70
N LYS A 38 12.23 18.93 -3.84
CA LYS A 38 11.99 18.91 -2.38
C LYS A 38 10.52 19.14 -2.03
N ALA A 39 9.81 19.96 -2.81
CA ALA A 39 8.37 20.21 -2.63
C ALA A 39 7.51 18.94 -2.77
N THR A 40 8.01 17.91 -3.46
CA THR A 40 7.29 16.65 -3.72
C THR A 40 7.91 15.45 -3.01
N THR A 41 8.87 15.67 -2.10
CA THR A 41 9.58 14.61 -1.39
C THR A 41 9.69 14.93 0.11
N GLY A 42 9.57 13.90 0.94
CA GLY A 42 9.61 14.03 2.40
C GLY A 42 10.59 13.02 3.01
N LEU A 43 10.98 13.25 4.26
CA LEU A 43 11.72 12.25 5.03
C LEU A 43 10.71 11.31 5.69
N ASP A 44 10.86 10.01 5.45
CA ASP A 44 10.18 9.00 6.25
C ASP A 44 11.05 8.70 7.48
N PRO A 45 10.62 9.07 8.71
CA PRO A 45 11.43 8.85 9.91
C PRO A 45 11.58 7.37 10.25
N GLY A 46 10.60 6.53 9.92
CA GLY A 46 10.64 5.09 10.18
C GLY A 46 11.60 4.36 9.23
N LYS A 47 11.75 4.85 8.00
CA LYS A 47 12.68 4.30 7.00
C LYS A 47 14.02 5.04 6.91
N LYS A 48 14.14 6.20 7.58
CA LYS A 48 15.29 7.12 7.51
C LYS A 48 15.69 7.45 6.06
N SER A 49 14.71 7.53 5.16
CA SER A 49 14.93 7.73 3.73
C SER A 49 14.08 8.88 3.22
N ARG A 50 14.68 9.71 2.34
CA ARG A 50 13.96 10.79 1.66
C ARG A 50 13.34 10.26 0.38
N GLY A 51 12.04 10.50 0.21
CA GLY A 51 11.34 9.99 -0.94
C GLY A 51 9.90 10.41 -1.05
N ARG A 52 9.14 9.59 -1.78
CA ARG A 52 7.69 9.65 -1.87
C ARG A 52 7.12 8.42 -1.21
N LYS A 53 5.90 8.53 -0.71
CA LYS A 53 5.13 7.39 -0.21
C LYS A 53 3.92 7.23 -1.10
N ARG A 54 3.72 6.01 -1.59
CA ARG A 54 2.52 5.62 -2.31
C ARG A 54 1.58 4.92 -1.35
N GLY A 55 0.34 5.35 -1.31
CA GLY A 55 -0.75 4.58 -0.73
C GLY A 55 -1.50 3.91 -1.86
N ILE A 56 -1.75 2.60 -1.73
CA ILE A 56 -2.57 1.89 -2.69
C ILE A 56 -3.69 1.15 -1.99
N THR A 57 -4.82 1.06 -2.68
CA THR A 57 -5.95 0.21 -2.34
C THR A 57 -6.18 -0.76 -3.47
N THR A 58 -6.27 -2.05 -3.16
CA THR A 58 -6.60 -3.11 -4.12
C THR A 58 -7.87 -3.83 -3.71
N ASP A 59 -8.49 -4.51 -4.67
CA ASP A 59 -9.48 -5.55 -4.36
C ASP A 59 -8.80 -6.84 -3.86
N ILE A 60 -9.60 -7.88 -3.59
CA ILE A 60 -9.14 -9.21 -3.18
C ILE A 60 -8.40 -10.00 -4.27
N LEU A 61 -8.42 -9.54 -5.52
CA LEU A 61 -7.67 -10.14 -6.64
C LEU A 61 -6.35 -9.39 -6.87
N GLY A 62 -6.06 -8.33 -6.13
CA GLY A 62 -4.88 -7.48 -6.28
C GLY A 62 -5.02 -6.40 -7.36
N LEU A 63 -6.23 -6.21 -7.91
CA LEU A 63 -6.53 -5.16 -8.88
C LEU A 63 -6.62 -3.82 -8.16
N LEU A 64 -5.98 -2.79 -8.71
CA LEU A 64 -5.97 -1.46 -8.12
C LEU A 64 -7.39 -0.87 -8.11
N ILE A 65 -7.69 -0.13 -7.04
CA ILE A 65 -8.93 0.63 -6.87
C ILE A 65 -8.59 2.12 -6.75
N ALA A 66 -7.70 2.46 -5.82
CA ALA A 66 -7.27 3.82 -5.57
C ALA A 66 -5.75 3.85 -5.36
N VAL A 67 -5.12 4.93 -5.83
CA VAL A 67 -3.67 5.15 -5.68
C VAL A 67 -3.44 6.62 -5.41
N ILE A 68 -2.66 6.91 -4.38
CA ILE A 68 -2.16 8.26 -4.13
C ILE A 68 -0.65 8.25 -3.94
N VAL A 69 0.01 9.34 -4.33
CA VAL A 69 1.44 9.54 -4.14
C VAL A 69 1.66 10.86 -3.42
N VAL A 70 2.32 10.79 -2.27
CA VAL A 70 2.55 11.92 -1.38
C VAL A 70 4.03 12.00 -0.98
N PRO A 71 4.52 13.12 -0.42
CA PRO A 71 5.83 13.16 0.22
C PRO A 71 5.94 12.08 1.32
N ALA A 72 7.11 11.47 1.49
CA ALA A 72 7.24 10.35 2.42
C ALA A 72 7.09 10.70 3.91
N SER A 73 7.08 12.00 4.24
CA SER A 73 6.79 12.51 5.58
C SER A 73 5.31 12.47 5.95
N VAL A 74 4.40 12.25 4.98
CA VAL A 74 2.97 12.14 5.26
C VAL A 74 2.69 10.85 6.04
N HIS A 75 1.86 10.97 7.07
CA HIS A 75 1.46 9.85 7.93
C HIS A 75 0.48 8.92 7.22
N ASP A 76 0.63 7.62 7.51
CA ASP A 76 -0.18 6.56 6.87
C ASP A 76 -1.68 6.75 7.14
N ASN A 77 -2.07 7.30 8.29
CA ASN A 77 -3.48 7.61 8.58
C ASN A 77 -4.08 8.62 7.60
N ALA A 78 -3.36 9.71 7.28
CA ALA A 78 -3.85 10.72 6.34
C ALA A 78 -3.99 10.13 4.94
N ILE A 79 -3.06 9.24 4.56
CA ILE A 79 -3.13 8.49 3.32
C ILE A 79 -4.34 7.55 3.30
N GLY A 80 -4.55 6.79 4.38
CA GLY A 80 -5.67 5.86 4.51
C GLY A 80 -7.03 6.55 4.43
N ILE A 81 -7.20 7.69 5.11
CA ILE A 81 -8.43 8.51 5.05
C ILE A 81 -8.71 8.94 3.60
N THR A 82 -7.70 9.49 2.92
CA THR A 82 -7.83 9.94 1.52
C THR A 82 -8.19 8.79 0.58
N LEU A 83 -7.60 7.61 0.78
CA LEU A 83 -7.92 6.42 0.01
C LEU A 83 -9.34 5.92 0.26
N LEU A 84 -9.81 5.96 1.51
CA LEU A 84 -11.17 5.58 1.86
C LEU A 84 -12.21 6.53 1.26
N ASP A 85 -11.94 7.83 1.24
CA ASP A 85 -12.82 8.82 0.59
C ASP A 85 -12.97 8.53 -0.91
N GLN A 86 -11.88 8.22 -1.60
CA GLN A 86 -11.91 7.82 -3.01
C GLN A 86 -12.70 6.51 -3.21
N VAL A 87 -12.46 5.51 -2.37
CA VAL A 87 -13.17 4.22 -2.45
C VAL A 87 -14.67 4.40 -2.22
N ALA A 88 -15.08 5.19 -1.22
CA ALA A 88 -16.49 5.40 -0.92
C ALA A 88 -17.22 6.15 -2.05
N ALA A 89 -16.53 7.08 -2.72
CA ALA A 89 -17.08 7.79 -3.87
C ALA A 89 -17.21 6.90 -5.12
N ASP A 90 -16.18 6.12 -5.43
CA ASP A 90 -16.08 5.40 -6.71
C ASP A 90 -16.58 3.95 -6.64
N ASN A 91 -16.64 3.37 -5.44
CA ASN A 91 -16.97 1.95 -5.21
C ASN A 91 -17.88 1.77 -3.96
N PRO A 92 -19.14 2.23 -4.02
CA PRO A 92 -20.07 2.20 -2.88
C PRO A 92 -20.46 0.79 -2.41
N SER A 93 -20.17 -0.26 -3.20
CA SER A 93 -20.40 -1.66 -2.81
C SER A 93 -19.38 -2.20 -1.81
N VAL A 94 -18.29 -1.47 -1.55
CA VAL A 94 -17.25 -1.88 -0.61
C VAL A 94 -17.76 -1.67 0.82
N THR A 95 -17.77 -2.75 1.61
CA THR A 95 -18.21 -2.70 3.02
C THR A 95 -17.16 -3.24 3.99
N LYS A 96 -16.06 -3.81 3.47
CA LYS A 96 -15.00 -4.41 4.28
C LYS A 96 -13.63 -3.99 3.79
N GLY A 97 -12.71 -3.67 4.69
CA GLY A 97 -11.32 -3.37 4.36
C GLY A 97 -10.32 -4.00 5.32
N TRP A 98 -9.12 -4.25 4.82
CA TRP A 98 -7.98 -4.68 5.64
C TRP A 98 -6.80 -3.74 5.49
N VAL A 99 -6.17 -3.41 6.61
CA VAL A 99 -5.00 -2.52 6.67
C VAL A 99 -3.87 -3.13 7.50
N ASN A 100 -2.64 -2.70 7.23
CA ASN A 100 -1.48 -3.07 8.05
C ASN A 100 -1.51 -2.32 9.41
N ALA A 101 -0.73 -2.81 10.38
CA ALA A 101 -0.57 -2.21 11.71
C ALA A 101 0.06 -0.80 11.72
N GLY A 102 0.52 -0.29 10.56
CA GLY A 102 0.95 1.11 10.42
C GLY A 102 -0.21 2.11 10.45
N PHE A 103 -1.43 1.65 10.13
CA PHE A 103 -2.65 2.43 10.25
C PHE A 103 -3.19 2.31 11.68
N LYS A 104 -3.67 3.44 12.22
CA LYS A 104 -4.21 3.54 13.59
C LYS A 104 -5.73 3.66 13.57
N ASN A 105 -6.32 3.73 14.76
CA ASN A 105 -7.78 3.83 14.98
C ASN A 105 -8.46 4.90 14.13
N ALA A 106 -7.81 6.04 13.85
CA ALA A 106 -8.37 7.09 12.99
C ALA A 106 -8.85 6.58 11.62
N VAL A 107 -8.18 5.60 11.01
CA VAL A 107 -8.61 5.02 9.73
C VAL A 107 -9.79 4.07 9.92
N ILE A 108 -9.86 3.39 11.06
CA ILE A 108 -10.98 2.51 11.42
C ILE A 108 -12.24 3.34 11.64
N ASP A 109 -12.13 4.39 12.45
CA ASP A 109 -13.23 5.30 12.77
C ASP A 109 -13.75 6.00 11.51
N HIS A 110 -12.84 6.44 10.63
CA HIS A 110 -13.19 7.06 9.34
C HIS A 110 -13.87 6.06 8.39
N GLY A 111 -13.36 4.83 8.29
CA GLY A 111 -13.99 3.78 7.52
C GLY A 111 -15.41 3.49 8.01
N ALA A 112 -15.60 3.38 9.33
CA ALA A 112 -16.92 3.16 9.93
C ALA A 112 -17.90 4.29 9.58
N ALA A 113 -17.46 5.55 9.58
CA ALA A 113 -18.28 6.69 9.16
C ALA A 113 -18.71 6.62 7.68
N LEU A 114 -17.92 5.96 6.84
CA LEU A 114 -18.22 5.71 5.42
C LEU A 114 -18.98 4.39 5.19
N GLY A 115 -19.32 3.64 6.25
CA GLY A 115 -19.97 2.33 6.14
C GLY A 115 -19.03 1.18 5.75
N ILE A 116 -17.72 1.36 5.92
CA ILE A 116 -16.68 0.38 5.60
C ILE A 116 -16.04 -0.12 6.89
N ASP A 117 -16.24 -1.41 7.20
CA ASP A 117 -15.60 -2.06 8.35
C ASP A 117 -14.12 -2.32 8.06
N ILE A 118 -13.23 -1.56 8.72
CA ILE A 118 -11.78 -1.68 8.56
C ILE A 118 -11.18 -2.52 9.67
N GLU A 119 -10.53 -3.61 9.27
CA GLU A 119 -9.82 -4.51 10.17
C GLU A 119 -8.31 -4.32 10.04
N MET A 120 -7.66 -4.00 11.16
CA MET A 120 -6.20 -3.97 11.23
C MET A 120 -5.66 -5.40 11.36
N VAL A 121 -4.94 -5.84 10.34
CA VAL A 121 -4.29 -7.16 10.34
C VAL A 121 -2.94 -7.03 11.03
N GLN A 122 -2.85 -7.57 12.24
CA GLN A 122 -1.59 -7.68 12.97
C GLN A 122 -0.86 -8.96 12.57
N ARG A 123 0.48 -8.90 12.60
CA ARG A 123 1.31 -10.10 12.50
C ARG A 123 1.16 -10.88 13.81
N ASP A 124 0.99 -12.20 13.71
CA ASP A 124 1.03 -13.07 14.88
C ASP A 124 2.42 -12.98 15.56
N PRO A 125 2.49 -12.52 16.82
CA PRO A 125 3.76 -12.38 17.54
C PRO A 125 4.48 -13.71 17.79
N HIS A 126 3.80 -14.85 17.70
CA HIS A 126 4.41 -16.18 17.87
C HIS A 126 5.11 -16.70 16.61
N THR A 127 4.92 -16.04 15.46
CA THR A 127 5.52 -16.48 14.20
C THR A 127 6.93 -15.90 14.03
N LYS A 128 7.94 -16.73 14.31
CA LYS A 128 9.37 -16.39 14.19
C LYS A 128 9.84 -16.23 12.73
N ASP A 129 9.24 -16.97 11.81
CA ASP A 129 9.60 -16.97 10.38
C ASP A 129 8.69 -16.04 9.55
N PHE A 130 9.01 -15.89 8.26
CA PHE A 130 8.15 -15.15 7.34
C PHE A 130 6.87 -15.94 7.05
N ALA A 131 5.73 -15.50 7.62
CA ALA A 131 4.41 -16.00 7.27
C ALA A 131 3.59 -14.89 6.58
N PRO A 132 3.20 -15.06 5.32
CA PRO A 132 2.30 -14.14 4.65
C PRO A 132 0.96 -14.08 5.38
N ALA A 133 0.52 -12.88 5.76
CA ALA A 133 -0.84 -12.68 6.23
C ALA A 133 -1.78 -12.79 5.01
N PRO A 134 -2.69 -13.79 4.93
CA PRO A 134 -3.33 -14.18 3.66
C PRO A 134 -4.04 -13.05 2.92
N LYS A 135 -4.67 -12.12 3.65
CA LYS A 135 -5.39 -10.98 3.05
C LYS A 135 -4.49 -9.78 2.74
N ARG A 136 -3.45 -9.54 3.55
CA ARG A 136 -2.48 -8.45 3.37
C ARG A 136 -1.50 -8.73 2.24
N TRP A 137 -1.16 -10.00 2.03
CA TRP A 137 -0.18 -10.40 1.02
C TRP A 137 -0.55 -9.98 -0.41
N ILE A 138 -1.84 -9.85 -0.70
CA ILE A 138 -2.36 -9.43 -2.01
C ILE A 138 -1.85 -8.04 -2.39
N VAL A 139 -2.00 -7.05 -1.51
CA VAL A 139 -1.57 -5.66 -1.79
C VAL A 139 -0.04 -5.54 -1.83
N GLU A 140 0.67 -6.35 -1.04
CA GLU A 140 2.13 -6.42 -1.08
C GLU A 140 2.67 -6.98 -2.39
N GLN A 141 2.00 -7.99 -2.99
CA GLN A 141 2.34 -8.50 -4.31
C GLN A 141 2.21 -7.40 -5.37
N THR A 142 1.12 -6.63 -5.32
CA THR A 142 0.90 -5.50 -6.24
C THR A 142 1.97 -4.41 -6.06
N LEU A 143 2.35 -4.09 -4.81
CA LEU A 143 3.47 -3.18 -4.55
C LEU A 143 4.81 -3.72 -5.06
N CYS A 144 5.05 -5.02 -4.93
CA CYS A 144 6.26 -5.67 -5.43
C CYS A 144 6.32 -5.60 -6.97
N ALA A 145 5.25 -5.98 -7.66
CA ALA A 145 5.15 -5.96 -9.12
C ALA A 145 5.30 -4.55 -9.71
N THR A 146 4.84 -3.53 -8.98
CA THR A 146 4.93 -2.12 -9.40
C THR A 146 6.21 -1.43 -8.93
N ARG A 147 7.17 -2.17 -8.36
CA ARG A 147 8.47 -1.61 -7.93
C ARG A 147 9.42 -1.59 -9.12
N ARG A 148 9.62 -0.41 -9.73
CA ARG A 148 10.83 -0.16 -10.54
C ARG A 148 11.97 0.15 -9.60
N SER A 149 12.87 -0.80 -9.41
CA SER A 149 14.21 -0.52 -8.87
C SER A 149 14.91 0.40 -9.86
N VAL A 150 14.93 1.71 -9.60
CA VAL A 150 15.96 2.55 -10.22
C VAL A 150 17.25 2.16 -9.51
N CYS A 151 18.10 1.38 -10.19
CA CYS A 151 19.49 1.27 -9.76
C CYS A 151 20.06 2.69 -9.75
N ILE A 152 20.28 3.25 -8.57
CA ILE A 152 21.07 4.47 -8.43
C ILE A 152 22.52 3.98 -8.50
N PRO A 153 23.30 4.32 -9.54
CA PRO A 153 24.72 3.99 -9.56
C PRO A 153 25.36 4.64 -8.32
N GLY A 154 25.93 3.83 -7.42
CA GLY A 154 26.62 4.30 -6.21
C GLY A 154 25.88 4.22 -4.87
N SER A 155 24.68 3.61 -4.78
CA SER A 155 24.03 3.38 -3.47
C SER A 155 24.47 2.10 -2.75
N ALA A 156 25.39 1.31 -3.33
CA ALA A 156 26.07 0.22 -2.63
C ALA A 156 27.15 0.81 -1.73
N GLY A 157 26.78 1.19 -0.50
CA GLY A 157 27.74 1.71 0.46
C GLY A 157 27.14 2.68 1.45
N ARG A 158 26.36 2.15 2.40
CA ARG A 158 26.41 2.55 3.81
C ARG A 158 25.48 1.64 4.63
N ASN A 159 26.14 0.85 5.47
CA ASN A 159 25.61 0.12 6.62
C ASN A 159 25.08 -1.29 6.34
N SER A 160 25.99 -2.18 5.96
CA SER A 160 25.95 -3.59 6.38
C SER A 160 27.28 -3.89 7.04
N GLU A 161 27.27 -3.99 8.37
CA GLU A 161 28.37 -4.59 9.12
C GLU A 161 28.65 -6.00 8.59
N GLY A 162 29.96 -6.30 8.48
CA GLY A 162 30.60 -7.61 8.41
C GLY A 162 29.83 -8.80 7.81
N GLY A 163 30.20 -9.19 6.59
CA GLY A 163 29.84 -10.48 6.03
C GLY A 163 30.60 -10.77 4.76
N SER A 164 31.86 -11.21 4.89
CA SER A 164 32.68 -11.72 3.80
C SER A 164 32.07 -13.03 3.26
N TRP A 165 31.74 -13.06 1.97
CA TRP A 165 31.53 -14.30 1.25
C TRP A 165 32.71 -14.51 0.30
N VAL A 166 33.62 -15.41 0.71
CA VAL A 166 34.60 -16.02 -0.18
C VAL A 166 33.86 -16.96 -1.13
N ARG A 167 34.38 -17.03 -2.37
CA ARG A 167 33.81 -17.61 -3.59
C ARG A 167 33.23 -19.01 -3.46
#